data_AF-A0A6C0B9U8-F1
#
_entry.id   AF-A0A6C0B9U8-F1
#
_cell.length_a   1.000
_cell.length_b   1.000
_cell.length_c   1.000
_cell.angle_alpha   90.00
_cell.angle_beta   90.00
_cell.angle_gamma   90.00
#
_symmetry.space_group_name_H-M   'P 1'
#
loop_
_entity.id
_entity.type
_entity.pdbx_description
1 polymer ?
#
loop_
_entity_poly.entity_id
_entity_poly.type
_entity_poly.pdbx_seq_one_letter_code
_entity_poly.pdbx_strand_id
1 'polypeptide(L)'
;MTLLLILIIFVFLAGIYFITVSSDPKYLESLTNISSSSRCPNMLIQKGKNFYLYNSNLAEIPGVNPIEFENLEDYVEFIDWQRSQGIRCPVLYLQHSYDAQGQAGYKVRPSVTEPQGGLPPASSTQSFNPNYSAPQTMDQPTSSSDLSSSAQINEPEETSNMLFSPNAMDDNWGGPRYTKSLVDAGYYEGNEVNLYVP
;
A
#
# COMPACT_ATOMS: atom_id res chain seq x y z
N MET A 1 -21.00 53.14 8.36
CA MET A 1 -21.30 51.74 7.98
C MET A 1 -20.80 51.38 6.58
N THR A 2 -20.86 52.28 5.59
CA THR A 2 -20.42 52.00 4.20
C THR A 2 -18.90 51.83 4.04
N LEU A 3 -18.07 52.61 4.76
CA LEU A 3 -16.59 52.51 4.68
C LEU A 3 -16.05 51.16 5.20
N LEU A 4 -16.62 50.66 6.30
CA LEU A 4 -16.23 49.38 6.91
C LEU A 4 -16.60 48.21 5.99
N LEU A 5 -17.74 48.29 5.30
CA LEU A 5 -18.13 47.30 4.31
C LEU A 5 -17.19 47.28 3.10
N ILE A 6 -16.72 48.44 2.63
CA ILE A 6 -15.75 48.52 1.53
C ILE A 6 -14.41 47.88 1.91
N LEU A 7 -13.93 48.08 3.14
CA LEU A 7 -12.69 47.48 3.62
C LEU A 7 -12.78 45.94 3.70
N ILE A 8 -13.89 45.40 4.21
CA ILE A 8 -14.11 43.95 4.26
C ILE A 8 -14.13 43.34 2.86
N ILE A 9 -14.79 43.99 1.90
CA ILE A 9 -14.82 43.54 0.50
C ILE A 9 -13.41 43.54 -0.11
N PHE A 10 -12.60 44.57 0.18
CA PHE A 10 -11.24 44.64 -0.33
C PHE A 10 -10.33 43.53 0.22
N VAL A 11 -10.41 43.25 1.52
CA VAL A 11 -9.65 42.15 2.15
C VAL A 11 -10.11 40.78 1.63
N PHE A 12 -11.41 40.61 1.41
CA PHE A 12 -11.97 39.39 0.82
C PHE A 12 -11.47 39.16 -0.62
N LEU A 13 -11.47 40.20 -1.45
CA LEU A 13 -10.95 40.14 -2.82
C LEU A 13 -9.43 39.89 -2.85
N ALA A 14 -8.67 40.52 -1.94
CA ALA A 14 -7.23 40.29 -1.81
C ALA A 14 -6.91 38.85 -1.36
N GLY A 15 -7.74 38.28 -0.45
CA GLY A 15 -7.63 36.89 -0.03
C GLY A 15 -7.92 35.90 -1.17
N ILE A 16 -8.97 36.13 -1.96
CA ILE A 16 -9.27 35.31 -3.15
C ILE A 16 -8.14 35.39 -4.18
N TYR A 17 -7.64 36.60 -4.45
CA TYR A 17 -6.52 36.81 -5.36
C TYR A 17 -5.30 36.00 -4.93
N PHE A 18 -4.94 36.05 -3.64
CA PHE A 18 -3.83 35.28 -3.09
C PHE A 18 -4.04 33.76 -3.25
N ILE A 19 -5.24 33.24 -3.01
CA ILE A 19 -5.55 31.80 -3.19
C ILE A 19 -5.42 31.39 -4.66
N THR A 20 -5.91 32.20 -5.60
CA THR A 20 -5.84 31.89 -7.04
C THR A 20 -4.43 31.96 -7.61
N VAL A 21 -3.58 32.85 -7.10
CA VAL A 21 -2.17 32.98 -7.52
C VAL A 21 -1.28 31.94 -6.87
N SER A 22 -1.55 31.59 -5.59
CA SER A 22 -0.81 30.55 -4.87
C SER A 22 -1.24 29.13 -5.26
N SER A 23 -2.28 29.00 -6.09
CA SER A 23 -2.62 27.76 -6.78
C SER A 23 -1.59 27.53 -7.89
N ASP A 24 -0.36 27.22 -7.50
CA ASP A 24 0.66 26.77 -8.44
C ASP A 24 0.11 25.55 -9.20
N PRO A 25 0.17 25.51 -10.55
CA PRO A 25 -0.26 24.36 -11.33
C PRO A 25 0.60 23.11 -11.05
N LYS A 26 1.68 23.24 -10.26
CA LYS A 26 2.50 22.15 -9.75
C LYS A 26 1.83 21.34 -8.64
N TYR A 27 0.80 21.87 -7.99
CA TYR A 27 -0.02 21.15 -7.00
C TYR A 27 -1.33 20.61 -7.59
N LEU A 28 -1.54 20.74 -8.91
CA LEU A 28 -2.46 19.85 -9.60
C LEU A 28 -1.88 18.45 -9.51
N GLU A 29 -2.64 17.54 -8.91
CA GLU A 29 -2.26 16.15 -8.75
C GLU A 29 -1.68 15.60 -10.06
N SER A 30 -0.61 14.81 -9.93
CA SER A 30 0.12 14.18 -11.03
C SER A 30 -0.75 13.31 -11.96
N LEU A 31 -2.04 13.13 -11.67
CA LEU A 31 -3.01 12.41 -12.47
C LEU A 31 -3.92 13.29 -13.35
N THR A 32 -3.90 14.62 -13.21
CA THR A 32 -4.88 15.52 -13.87
C THR A 32 -4.30 16.39 -14.99
N ASN A 33 -3.10 16.08 -15.51
CA ASN A 33 -2.57 16.77 -16.69
C ASN A 33 -3.30 16.30 -17.96
N ILE A 34 -4.60 16.64 -18.00
CA ILE A 34 -5.57 16.14 -18.97
C ILE A 34 -5.42 16.82 -20.35
N SER A 35 -4.53 17.79 -20.49
CA SER A 35 -4.29 18.52 -21.74
C SER A 35 -3.33 17.82 -22.72
N SER A 36 -2.80 16.64 -22.38
CA SER A 36 -2.03 15.77 -23.30
C SER A 36 -2.58 14.33 -23.44
N SER A 37 -3.79 14.09 -22.91
CA SER A 37 -4.37 12.78 -22.57
C SER A 37 -4.71 11.79 -23.67
N SER A 38 -4.64 12.14 -24.95
CA SER A 38 -5.14 11.22 -25.99
C SER A 38 -4.15 10.11 -26.36
N ARG A 39 -2.89 10.15 -25.89
CA ARG A 39 -1.84 9.22 -26.32
C ARG A 39 -1.12 8.46 -25.21
N CYS A 40 -1.43 8.70 -23.93
CA CYS A 40 -0.79 7.95 -22.84
C CYS A 40 -1.44 6.57 -22.68
N PRO A 41 -0.66 5.47 -22.73
CA PRO A 41 -1.13 4.17 -22.29
C PRO A 41 -1.41 4.17 -20.79
N ASN A 42 -2.38 3.39 -20.34
CA ASN A 42 -2.84 3.40 -18.96
C ASN A 42 -2.89 2.02 -18.29
N MET A 43 -2.87 0.93 -19.05
CA MET A 43 -2.90 -0.42 -18.48
C MET A 43 -1.89 -1.33 -19.18
N LEU A 44 -1.07 -2.03 -18.39
CA LEU A 44 -0.21 -3.10 -18.84
C LEU A 44 -0.75 -4.42 -18.31
N ILE A 45 -1.07 -5.36 -19.19
CA ILE A 45 -1.59 -6.68 -18.81
C ILE A 45 -0.58 -7.74 -19.18
N GLN A 46 -0.13 -8.54 -18.20
CA GLN A 46 0.67 -9.73 -18.44
C GLN A 46 -0.26 -10.94 -18.68
N LYS A 47 -0.16 -11.55 -19.86
CA LYS A 47 -0.83 -12.82 -20.19
C LYS A 47 0.23 -13.85 -20.55
N GLY A 48 0.59 -14.69 -19.58
CA GLY A 48 1.67 -15.67 -19.75
C GLY A 48 3.02 -14.97 -19.89
N LYS A 49 3.71 -15.19 -21.01
CA LYS A 49 5.00 -14.54 -21.32
C LYS A 49 4.83 -13.12 -21.88
N ASN A 50 3.73 -12.87 -22.58
CA ASN A 50 3.53 -11.64 -23.35
C ASN A 50 2.94 -10.53 -22.47
N PHE A 51 3.32 -9.29 -22.78
CA PHE A 51 2.79 -8.08 -22.16
C PHE A 51 2.01 -7.26 -23.17
N TYR A 52 0.85 -6.75 -22.74
CA TYR A 52 -0.07 -6.00 -23.59
C TYR A 52 -0.29 -4.62 -22.97
N LEU A 53 0.15 -3.58 -23.66
CA LEU A 53 0.01 -2.19 -23.24
C LEU A 53 -1.19 -1.56 -23.94
N TYR A 54 -2.21 -1.27 -23.15
CA TYR A 54 -3.48 -0.71 -23.57
C TYR A 54 -3.54 0.79 -23.29
N ASN A 55 -4.28 1.48 -24.15
CA ASN A 55 -4.83 2.79 -23.88
C ASN A 55 -6.36 2.69 -23.88
N SER A 56 -6.99 2.74 -22.71
CA SER A 56 -8.45 2.63 -22.59
C SER A 56 -9.23 3.79 -23.18
N ASN A 57 -8.56 4.92 -23.47
CA ASN A 57 -9.20 6.08 -24.09
C ASN A 57 -9.24 5.97 -25.61
N LEU A 58 -8.55 4.99 -26.19
CA LEU A 58 -8.52 4.71 -27.62
C LEU A 58 -9.23 3.38 -27.91
N ALA A 59 -9.84 3.27 -29.09
CA ALA A 59 -10.41 2.00 -29.53
C ALA A 59 -9.33 0.93 -29.71
N GLU A 60 -9.70 -0.33 -29.48
CA GLU A 60 -8.85 -1.49 -29.76
C GLU A 60 -8.84 -1.72 -31.28
N ILE A 61 -7.66 -1.55 -31.90
CA ILE A 61 -7.48 -1.68 -33.34
C ILE A 61 -6.24 -2.57 -33.55
N PRO A 62 -6.35 -3.67 -34.33
CA PRO A 62 -5.23 -4.57 -34.56
C PRO A 62 -4.04 -3.82 -35.17
N GLY A 63 -2.87 -3.98 -34.57
CA GLY A 63 -1.62 -3.34 -35.02
C GLY A 63 -1.35 -1.94 -34.45
N VAL A 64 -2.26 -1.35 -33.66
CA VAL A 64 -2.05 -0.03 -33.02
C VAL A 64 -2.30 -0.07 -31.51
N ASN A 65 -3.39 -0.68 -31.06
CA ASN A 65 -3.76 -0.78 -29.63
C ASN A 65 -4.49 -2.11 -29.39
N PRO A 66 -3.98 -3.02 -28.54
CA PRO A 66 -2.82 -2.88 -27.66
C PRO A 66 -1.47 -3.01 -28.39
N ILE A 67 -0.43 -2.46 -27.76
CA ILE A 67 0.96 -2.73 -28.14
C ILE A 67 1.39 -4.02 -27.43
N GLU A 68 1.89 -4.98 -28.19
CA GLU A 68 2.32 -6.29 -27.67
C GLU A 68 3.84 -6.34 -27.52
N PHE A 69 4.31 -6.89 -26.40
CA PHE A 69 5.72 -7.13 -26.12
C PHE A 69 5.94 -8.60 -25.77
N GLU A 70 6.97 -9.22 -26.35
CA GLU A 70 7.30 -10.63 -26.09
C GLU A 70 8.03 -10.82 -24.75
N ASN A 71 8.73 -9.79 -24.29
CA ASN A 71 9.52 -9.82 -23.06
C ASN A 71 9.32 -8.54 -22.25
N LEU A 72 9.71 -8.60 -20.97
CA LEU A 72 9.66 -7.45 -20.08
C LEU A 72 10.62 -6.33 -20.52
N GLU A 73 11.78 -6.70 -21.05
CA GLU A 73 12.83 -5.77 -21.46
C GLU A 73 12.33 -4.80 -22.54
N ASP A 74 11.63 -5.33 -23.55
CA ASP A 74 11.08 -4.55 -24.66
C ASP A 74 10.08 -3.48 -24.15
N TYR A 75 9.29 -3.82 -23.13
CA TYR A 75 8.39 -2.86 -22.47
C TYR A 75 9.16 -1.78 -21.70
N VAL A 76 10.20 -2.16 -20.97
CA VAL A 76 11.02 -1.21 -20.20
C VAL A 76 11.72 -0.23 -21.14
N GLU A 77 12.31 -0.71 -22.22
CA GLU A 77 12.95 0.14 -23.23
C GLU A 77 11.95 1.11 -23.86
N PHE A 78 10.75 0.65 -24.19
CA PHE A 78 9.68 1.50 -24.72
C PHE A 78 9.30 2.62 -23.75
N ILE A 79 9.12 2.30 -22.47
CA ILE A 79 8.80 3.30 -21.43
C ILE A 79 9.95 4.28 -21.22
N ASP A 80 11.19 3.81 -21.19
CA ASP A 80 12.35 4.68 -21.01
C ASP A 80 12.58 5.60 -22.22
N TRP A 81 12.29 5.12 -23.42
CA TRP A 81 12.22 5.97 -24.60
C TRP A 81 11.13 7.05 -24.46
N GLN A 82 9.91 6.71 -24.02
CA GLN A 82 8.86 7.71 -23.78
C GLN A 82 9.30 8.77 -22.75
N ARG A 83 9.97 8.33 -21.67
CA ARG A 83 10.51 9.22 -20.63
C ARG A 83 11.61 10.13 -21.15
N SER A 84 12.46 9.65 -22.06
CA SER A 84 13.48 10.47 -22.73
C SER A 84 12.87 11.60 -23.54
N GLN A 85 11.66 11.39 -24.08
CA GLN A 85 10.88 12.40 -24.80
C GLN A 85 10.03 13.28 -23.86
N GLY A 86 10.20 13.16 -22.54
CA GLY A 86 9.45 13.92 -21.55
C GLY A 86 8.01 13.43 -21.33
N ILE A 87 7.63 12.27 -21.90
CA ILE A 87 6.30 11.68 -21.73
C ILE A 87 6.35 10.70 -20.56
N ARG A 88 5.68 11.04 -19.45
CA ARG A 88 5.59 10.18 -18.26
C ARG A 88 4.14 9.76 -18.03
N CYS A 89 3.79 8.56 -18.47
CA CYS A 89 2.46 8.00 -18.28
C CYS A 89 2.41 7.09 -17.05
N PRO A 90 1.43 7.23 -16.14
CA PRO A 90 1.19 6.26 -15.09
C PRO A 90 0.51 5.02 -15.70
N VAL A 91 1.22 3.89 -15.71
CA VAL A 91 0.71 2.63 -16.25
C VAL A 91 0.34 1.69 -15.10
N LEU A 92 -0.93 1.26 -15.05
CA LEU A 92 -1.41 0.27 -14.10
C LEU A 92 -1.01 -1.14 -14.55
N TYR A 93 -0.29 -1.87 -13.71
CA TYR A 93 0.13 -3.24 -14.02
C TYR A 93 -0.85 -4.29 -13.47
N LEU A 94 -1.35 -5.14 -14.38
CA LEU A 94 -2.28 -6.23 -14.12
C LEU A 94 -1.65 -7.57 -14.51
N GLN A 95 -1.60 -8.50 -13.56
CA GLN A 95 -1.09 -9.84 -13.77
C GLN A 95 -2.23 -10.85 -13.85
N HIS A 96 -2.28 -11.64 -14.93
CA HIS A 96 -3.19 -12.78 -15.02
C HIS A 96 -2.69 -13.91 -14.12
N SER A 97 -3.52 -14.35 -13.18
CA SER A 97 -3.19 -15.42 -12.21
C SER A 97 -4.38 -16.33 -11.97
N TYR A 98 -4.12 -17.56 -11.52
CA TYR A 98 -5.17 -18.49 -11.09
C TYR A 98 -5.28 -18.48 -9.58
N ASP A 99 -6.50 -18.57 -9.06
CA ASP A 99 -6.73 -18.80 -7.64
C ASP A 99 -6.50 -20.28 -7.26
N ALA A 100 -6.57 -20.59 -5.97
CA ALA A 100 -6.42 -21.96 -5.47
C ALA A 100 -7.52 -22.92 -5.95
N GLN A 101 -8.60 -22.39 -6.54
CA GLN A 101 -9.75 -23.12 -7.05
C GLN A 101 -9.70 -23.25 -8.59
N GLY A 102 -8.64 -22.76 -9.23
CA GLY A 102 -8.42 -22.81 -10.67
C GLY A 102 -9.19 -21.76 -11.48
N GLN A 103 -9.83 -20.77 -10.86
CA GLN A 103 -10.46 -19.67 -11.58
C GLN A 103 -9.43 -18.63 -11.99
N ALA A 104 -9.54 -18.15 -13.23
CA ALA A 104 -8.68 -17.10 -13.77
C ALA A 104 -9.11 -15.73 -13.24
N GLY A 105 -8.15 -14.94 -12.76
CA GLY A 105 -8.39 -13.58 -12.27
C GLY A 105 -7.20 -12.66 -12.51
N TYR A 106 -7.47 -11.36 -12.59
CA TYR A 106 -6.43 -10.33 -12.71
C TYR A 106 -6.08 -9.78 -11.32
N LYS A 107 -4.78 -9.74 -11.00
CA LYS A 107 -4.26 -9.14 -9.77
C LYS A 107 -3.47 -7.89 -10.09
N VAL A 108 -3.80 -6.79 -9.41
CA VAL A 108 -3.02 -5.55 -9.49
C VAL A 108 -1.69 -5.75 -8.78
N ARG A 109 -0.60 -5.31 -9.38
CA ARG A 109 0.74 -5.33 -8.79
C ARG A 109 1.36 -3.92 -8.83
N PRO A 110 2.17 -3.53 -7.81
CA PRO A 110 2.77 -2.20 -7.77
C PRO A 110 3.72 -1.92 -8.94
N SER A 111 4.49 -2.94 -9.36
CA SER A 111 5.38 -2.82 -10.52
C SER A 111 5.62 -4.18 -11.17
N VAL A 112 6.20 -4.15 -12.37
CA VAL A 112 6.49 -5.36 -13.16
C VAL A 112 7.75 -6.07 -12.67
N THR A 113 8.72 -5.32 -12.16
CA THR A 113 9.97 -5.84 -11.59
C THR A 113 9.80 -6.36 -10.17
N GLU A 114 8.80 -5.85 -9.46
CA GLU A 114 8.54 -6.15 -8.05
C GLU A 114 7.08 -6.58 -7.86
N PRO A 115 6.70 -7.79 -8.31
CA PRO A 115 5.35 -8.34 -8.17
C PRO A 115 5.12 -8.86 -6.75
N GLN A 116 5.49 -8.08 -5.74
CA GLN A 116 5.35 -8.45 -4.33
C GLN A 116 3.86 -8.59 -4.03
N GLY A 117 3.46 -9.82 -3.78
CA GLY A 117 2.08 -10.25 -3.83
C GLY A 117 1.64 -11.03 -2.61
N GLY A 118 2.22 -10.76 -1.45
CA GLY A 118 1.99 -11.59 -0.27
C GLY A 118 2.35 -11.03 1.10
N LEU A 119 2.87 -9.80 1.21
CA LEU A 119 3.02 -9.14 2.51
C LEU A 119 2.53 -7.69 2.36
N PRO A 120 1.71 -7.15 3.29
CA PRO A 120 1.55 -5.70 3.39
C PRO A 120 2.96 -5.11 3.46
N PRO A 121 3.25 -3.94 2.84
CA PRO A 121 4.56 -3.32 3.00
C PRO A 121 4.79 -3.22 4.50
N ALA A 122 5.76 -3.98 5.02
CA ALA A 122 6.28 -3.71 6.34
C ALA A 122 6.68 -2.25 6.23
N SER A 123 6.02 -1.39 7.00
CA SER A 123 6.48 -0.03 7.23
C SER A 123 7.81 -0.16 7.94
N SER A 124 8.84 -0.50 7.16
CA SER A 124 10.21 -0.36 7.56
C SER A 124 10.44 1.13 7.51
N THR A 125 10.02 1.82 8.56
CA THR A 125 10.82 2.90 9.11
C THR A 125 12.18 2.29 9.46
N GLN A 126 12.98 2.01 8.43
CA GLN A 126 14.41 1.91 8.57
C GLN A 126 14.84 3.32 8.95
N SER A 127 14.87 3.57 10.26
CA SER A 127 15.76 4.55 10.83
C SER A 127 17.15 4.17 10.34
N PHE A 128 17.63 4.89 9.33
CA PHE A 128 19.03 4.88 8.95
C PHE A 128 19.81 5.34 10.18
N ASN A 129 20.36 4.39 10.93
CA ASN A 129 21.36 4.69 11.93
C ASN A 129 22.73 4.30 11.34
N PRO A 130 23.54 5.26 10.86
CA PRO A 130 24.84 4.97 10.29
C PRO A 130 25.82 4.79 11.44
N ASN A 131 26.06 3.55 11.85
CA ASN A 131 27.38 3.09 12.31
C ASN A 131 27.33 1.60 12.66
N TYR A 132 27.84 0.78 11.75
CA TYR A 132 28.33 -0.55 12.09
C TYR A 132 29.78 -0.66 11.64
N SER A 133 30.67 -0.78 12.62
CA SER A 133 31.92 -1.49 12.46
C SER A 133 32.11 -2.44 13.64
N ALA A 134 32.13 -3.74 13.30
CA ALA A 134 32.75 -4.87 13.99
C ALA A 134 31.94 -5.56 15.14
N PRO A 135 32.32 -6.78 15.57
CA PRO A 135 31.69 -8.03 15.11
C PRO A 135 31.09 -8.89 16.25
N GLN A 136 30.37 -9.92 15.83
CA GLN A 136 29.66 -10.93 16.63
C GLN A 136 30.45 -11.51 17.82
N THR A 137 29.79 -11.56 18.98
CA THR A 137 29.92 -12.67 19.95
C THR A 137 28.57 -12.90 20.62
N MET A 138 28.09 -14.14 20.57
CA MET A 138 27.03 -14.65 21.43
C MET A 138 27.39 -14.42 22.89
N ASP A 139 26.43 -13.93 23.68
CA ASP A 139 26.08 -14.41 25.03
C ASP A 139 24.90 -13.57 25.57
N GLN A 140 23.87 -14.24 26.05
CA GLN A 140 22.65 -13.73 26.71
C GLN A 140 22.94 -13.53 28.22
N PRO A 141 22.06 -12.94 29.08
CA PRO A 141 20.92 -12.01 28.95
C PRO A 141 21.11 -10.70 29.77
N THR A 142 20.40 -9.62 29.47
CA THR A 142 19.91 -8.70 30.51
C THR A 142 18.74 -7.84 30.05
N SER A 143 17.74 -7.79 30.94
CA SER A 143 16.61 -6.88 30.99
C SER A 143 16.99 -5.42 30.72
N SER A 144 16.27 -4.76 29.82
CA SER A 144 15.91 -3.36 30.01
C SER A 144 14.50 -3.13 29.46
N SER A 145 13.64 -2.82 30.40
CA SER A 145 12.35 -2.19 30.26
C SER A 145 12.41 -1.03 29.27
N ASP A 146 11.52 -0.99 28.30
CA ASP A 146 10.99 0.27 27.80
C ASP A 146 9.48 0.14 27.56
N LEU A 147 8.78 0.77 28.48
CA LEU A 147 7.35 0.96 28.58
C LEU A 147 6.94 1.99 27.52
N SER A 148 6.22 1.57 26.48
CA SER A 148 5.52 2.50 25.59
C SER A 148 4.02 2.21 25.60
N SER A 149 3.35 2.81 26.58
CA SER A 149 1.91 2.89 26.70
C SER A 149 1.33 3.76 25.57
N SER A 150 0.58 3.17 24.65
CA SER A 150 -0.54 3.86 23.99
C SER A 150 -1.42 2.89 23.19
N ALA A 151 -2.40 2.28 23.86
CA ALA A 151 -3.77 2.11 23.37
C ALA A 151 -4.56 1.27 24.39
N GLN A 152 -5.14 1.93 25.40
CA GLN A 152 -6.19 1.33 26.20
C GLN A 152 -7.46 1.23 25.32
N ILE A 153 -7.82 0.02 24.93
CA ILE A 153 -9.20 -0.32 24.55
C ILE A 153 -9.57 -1.55 25.37
N ASN A 154 -10.20 -1.30 26.52
CA ASN A 154 -10.99 -2.21 27.34
C ASN A 154 -10.70 -3.72 27.21
N GLU A 155 -9.67 -4.19 27.93
CA GLU A 155 -9.61 -5.58 28.39
C GLU A 155 -9.54 -5.55 29.92
N PRO A 156 -10.35 -6.34 30.64
CA PRO A 156 -10.22 -6.44 32.09
C PRO A 156 -8.80 -6.95 32.42
N GLU A 157 -8.14 -6.21 33.30
CA GLU A 157 -6.88 -6.57 33.95
C GLU A 157 -6.92 -8.03 34.43
N GLU A 158 -5.93 -8.83 34.03
CA GLU A 158 -5.24 -9.86 34.82
C GLU A 158 -4.19 -10.60 33.93
N THR A 159 -3.23 -9.88 33.36
CA THR A 159 -2.11 -10.51 32.60
C THR A 159 -0.74 -9.97 32.99
N SER A 160 -0.58 -9.51 34.24
CA SER A 160 0.71 -8.99 34.70
C SER A 160 1.69 -10.08 35.19
N ASN A 161 1.33 -11.38 35.19
CA ASN A 161 2.21 -12.45 35.68
C ASN A 161 2.09 -13.81 34.94
N MET A 162 1.63 -13.84 33.69
CA MET A 162 1.63 -15.10 32.93
C MET A 162 2.92 -15.24 32.13
N LEU A 163 3.69 -16.32 32.40
CA LEU A 163 4.90 -16.68 31.66
C LEU A 163 4.63 -16.91 30.16
N PHE A 164 3.37 -17.16 29.81
CA PHE A 164 2.89 -17.44 28.47
C PHE A 164 1.62 -16.63 28.17
N SER A 165 1.53 -16.04 26.97
CA SER A 165 0.33 -15.31 26.54
C SER A 165 -0.72 -16.25 25.95
N PRO A 166 -2.03 -15.99 26.19
CA PRO A 166 -3.13 -16.65 25.49
C PRO A 166 -3.25 -16.25 24.00
N ASN A 167 -2.73 -15.09 23.62
CA ASN A 167 -2.83 -14.53 22.28
C ASN A 167 -1.79 -15.14 21.34
N ALA A 168 -2.25 -15.69 20.20
CA ALA A 168 -1.39 -16.32 19.20
C ALA A 168 -0.45 -15.36 18.47
N MET A 169 -0.68 -14.05 18.60
CA MET A 169 0.13 -13.01 17.97
C MET A 169 1.23 -12.45 18.88
N ASP A 170 1.28 -12.85 20.15
CA ASP A 170 2.29 -12.37 21.08
C ASP A 170 3.57 -13.22 21.01
N ASP A 171 4.73 -12.58 21.16
CA ASP A 171 6.04 -13.26 21.11
C ASP A 171 6.19 -14.37 22.18
N ASN A 172 5.46 -14.27 23.29
CA ASN A 172 5.42 -15.27 24.36
C ASN A 172 4.17 -16.16 24.33
N TRP A 173 3.52 -16.32 23.17
CA TRP A 173 2.35 -17.21 23.04
C TRP A 173 2.66 -18.63 23.54
N GLY A 174 1.82 -19.15 24.44
CA GLY A 174 2.01 -20.47 25.04
C GLY A 174 1.78 -21.66 24.09
N GLY A 175 1.40 -21.38 22.85
CA GLY A 175 1.16 -22.40 21.83
C GLY A 175 -0.13 -23.18 22.02
N PRO A 176 -0.40 -24.16 21.13
CA PRO A 176 -1.71 -24.80 21.02
C PRO A 176 -2.11 -25.61 22.26
N ARG A 177 -1.15 -26.22 22.98
CA ARG A 177 -1.44 -26.99 24.20
C ARG A 177 -1.87 -26.08 25.35
N TYR A 178 -1.23 -24.92 25.47
CA TYR A 178 -1.57 -23.92 26.48
C TYR A 178 -2.93 -23.31 26.17
N THR A 179 -3.18 -22.89 24.93
CA THR A 179 -4.51 -22.40 24.52
C THR A 179 -5.59 -23.44 24.78
N LYS A 180 -5.34 -24.72 24.51
CA LYS A 180 -6.30 -25.79 24.83
C LYS A 180 -6.58 -25.90 26.33
N SER A 181 -5.55 -25.78 27.18
CA SER A 181 -5.76 -25.79 28.63
C SER A 181 -6.60 -24.61 29.14
N LEU A 182 -6.51 -23.45 28.49
CA LEU A 182 -7.34 -22.28 28.81
C LEU A 182 -8.79 -22.45 28.36
N VAL A 183 -9.03 -23.07 27.20
CA VAL A 183 -10.38 -23.46 26.76
C VAL A 183 -11.00 -24.43 27.74
N ASP A 184 -10.27 -25.47 28.13
CA ASP A 184 -10.76 -26.47 29.09
C ASP A 184 -10.98 -25.88 30.50
N ALA A 185 -10.25 -24.80 30.86
CA ALA A 185 -10.41 -24.05 32.11
C ALA A 185 -11.53 -22.99 32.08
N GLY A 186 -12.23 -22.82 30.95
CA GLY A 186 -13.33 -21.86 30.83
C GLY A 186 -12.91 -20.40 30.60
N TYR A 187 -11.63 -20.13 30.29
CA TYR A 187 -11.14 -18.76 30.04
C TYR A 187 -11.86 -18.06 28.87
N TYR A 188 -12.37 -18.84 27.90
CA TYR A 188 -13.10 -18.34 26.72
C TYR A 188 -14.61 -18.59 26.79
N GLU A 189 -15.15 -18.93 27.96
CA GLU A 189 -16.59 -19.17 28.12
C GLU A 189 -17.39 -17.90 27.73
N GLY A 190 -18.39 -18.07 26.86
CA GLY A 190 -19.17 -16.97 26.28
C GLY A 190 -18.65 -16.41 24.96
N ASN A 191 -17.50 -16.88 24.46
CA ASN A 191 -16.96 -16.53 23.14
C ASN A 191 -17.18 -17.65 22.09
N GLU A 192 -18.15 -18.54 22.30
CA GLU A 192 -18.43 -19.63 21.38
C GLU A 192 -19.05 -19.13 20.08
N VAL A 193 -18.46 -19.50 18.94
CA VAL A 193 -18.99 -19.18 17.62
C VAL A 193 -19.78 -20.37 17.10
N ASN A 194 -21.10 -20.21 16.95
CA ASN A 194 -21.95 -21.21 16.31
C ASN A 194 -21.88 -21.06 14.79
N LEU A 195 -21.24 -22.03 14.13
CA LEU A 195 -21.25 -22.14 12.67
C LEU A 195 -22.58 -22.76 12.24
N TYR A 196 -23.42 -21.98 11.55
CA TYR A 196 -24.61 -22.51 10.90
C TYR A 196 -24.19 -23.33 9.68
N VAL A 197 -24.44 -24.64 9.73
CA VAL A 197 -24.28 -25.54 8.59
C VAL A 197 -25.68 -25.79 8.00
N PRO A 198 -25.95 -25.39 6.74
CA PRO A 198 -27.25 -25.52 6.10
C PRO A 198 -27.64 -26.97 5.81
#